data_AF-A0A329KC87-F1
#
_entry.id   AF-A0A329KC87-F1
#
_cell.length_a   1.000
_cell.length_b   1.000
_cell.length_c   1.000
_cell.angle_alpha   90.00
_cell.angle_beta   90.00
_cell.angle_gamma   90.00
#
_symmetry.space_group_name_H-M   'P 1'
#
loop_
_entity.id
_entity.type
_entity.pdbx_description
1 polymer ?
#
loop_
_entity_poly.entity_id
_entity_poly.type
_entity_poly.pdbx_seq_one_letter_code
_entity_poly.pdbx_strand_id
1 'polypeptide(L)'
;MDIFKTLSYLYPKASPLVDYIVQDDGPTPVLRPGVDGLFRFQLRPPKEDETEEIEGIHYRMVIDYNRLTEGEDYDIVERGPYIAVWNLPDPQPTEEELLAAWDAIKDMPPEPVPPAEAERIAVLETDSIHTMIAVTEAFEAQQAADGQRGQEATSTMLALTEAYEIILQQQDTMAALMARVEALEAKTGGES
;
A
#
# COMPACT_ATOMS: atom_id res chain seq x y z
N MET A 1 -12.99 -16.79 23.12
CA MET A 1 -13.07 -15.39 22.65
C MET A 1 -11.64 -14.89 22.51
N ASP A 2 -11.31 -14.24 21.40
CA ASP A 2 -9.99 -13.63 21.22
C ASP A 2 -10.03 -12.19 21.73
N ILE A 3 -9.52 -11.96 22.95
CA ILE A 3 -9.49 -10.63 23.58
C ILE A 3 -8.66 -9.66 22.74
N PHE A 4 -7.55 -10.11 22.15
CA PHE A 4 -6.68 -9.25 21.36
C PHE A 4 -7.39 -8.72 20.11
N LYS A 5 -8.07 -9.61 19.37
CA LYS A 5 -8.86 -9.22 18.19
C LYS A 5 -10.01 -8.28 18.57
N THR A 6 -10.63 -8.54 19.72
CA THR A 6 -11.76 -7.77 20.25
C THR A 6 -11.34 -6.35 20.66
N LEU A 7 -10.21 -6.22 21.36
CA LEU A 7 -9.65 -4.91 21.74
C LEU A 7 -9.16 -4.13 20.53
N SER A 8 -8.52 -4.80 19.55
CA SER A 8 -8.13 -4.16 18.29
C SER A 8 -9.33 -3.62 17.51
N TYR A 9 -10.49 -4.27 17.61
CA TYR A 9 -11.73 -3.79 17.00
C TYR A 9 -12.36 -2.61 17.74
N LEU A 10 -12.42 -2.66 19.07
CA LEU A 10 -12.98 -1.59 19.91
C LEU A 10 -12.09 -0.33 19.93
N TYR A 11 -10.77 -0.52 19.93
CA TYR A 11 -9.75 0.52 20.06
C TYR A 11 -8.72 0.43 18.93
N PRO A 12 -9.09 0.69 17.66
CA PRO A 12 -8.22 0.49 16.50
C PRO A 12 -6.99 1.40 16.45
N LYS A 13 -6.93 2.43 17.30
CA LYS A 13 -5.79 3.34 17.43
C LYS A 13 -4.87 3.01 18.60
N ALA A 14 -5.29 2.11 19.48
CA ALA A 14 -4.52 1.72 20.65
C ALA A 14 -3.45 0.70 20.27
N SER A 15 -2.27 0.85 20.87
CA SER A 15 -1.13 -0.03 20.66
C SER A 15 -1.12 -1.16 21.70
N PRO A 16 -1.22 -2.45 21.29
CA PRO A 16 -1.34 -3.60 22.20
C PRO A 16 -0.11 -3.93 23.06
N LEU A 17 0.94 -3.11 22.99
CA LEU A 17 2.18 -3.26 23.76
C LEU A 17 2.47 -2.03 24.63
N VAL A 18 1.67 -0.98 24.50
CA VAL A 18 1.89 0.31 25.17
C VAL A 18 0.64 0.73 25.93
N ASP A 19 -0.51 0.70 25.25
CA ASP A 19 -1.76 1.22 25.76
C ASP A 19 -2.55 0.17 26.53
N TYR A 20 -2.40 -1.09 26.18
CA TYR A 20 -2.88 -2.23 26.94
C TYR A 20 -1.96 -3.42 26.71
N ILE A 21 -1.93 -4.38 27.63
CA ILE A 21 -1.20 -5.64 27.47
C ILE A 21 -2.18 -6.78 27.74
N VAL A 22 -2.31 -7.69 26.77
CA VAL A 22 -3.04 -8.95 26.95
C VAL A 22 -2.02 -10.03 27.27
N GLN A 23 -2.24 -10.76 28.36
CA GLN A 23 -1.40 -11.85 28.80
C GLN A 23 -2.20 -13.15 28.81
N ASP A 24 -1.54 -14.25 28.49
CA ASP A 24 -2.09 -15.60 28.59
C ASP A 24 -1.14 -16.42 29.46
N ASP A 25 -1.57 -16.68 30.70
CA ASP A 25 -0.81 -17.47 31.67
C ASP A 25 -1.08 -18.98 31.51
N GLY A 26 -1.96 -19.36 30.60
CA GLY A 26 -2.32 -20.74 30.36
C GLY A 26 -2.97 -21.44 31.56
N PRO A 27 -2.94 -22.78 31.61
CA PRO A 27 -3.58 -23.54 32.67
C PRO A 27 -2.88 -23.31 34.02
N THR A 28 -3.63 -22.79 34.99
CA THR A 28 -3.15 -22.55 36.36
C THR A 28 -3.86 -23.50 37.34
N PRO A 29 -3.12 -24.22 38.21
CA PRO A 29 -3.73 -25.07 39.22
C PRO A 29 -4.35 -24.22 40.34
N VAL A 30 -5.62 -24.46 40.67
CA VAL A 30 -6.33 -23.78 41.77
C VAL A 30 -6.74 -24.80 42.83
N LEU A 31 -6.43 -24.52 44.10
CA LEU A 31 -6.83 -25.36 45.23
C LEU A 31 -8.34 -25.28 45.48
N ARG A 32 -9.00 -26.42 45.75
CA ARG A 32 -10.42 -26.46 46.10
C ARG A 32 -10.70 -25.80 47.46
N PRO A 33 -11.89 -25.19 47.64
CA PRO A 33 -12.29 -24.62 48.93
C PRO A 33 -12.27 -25.68 50.04
N GLY A 34 -11.49 -25.45 51.11
CA GLY A 34 -11.37 -26.36 52.26
C GLY A 34 -9.98 -26.95 52.51
N VAL A 35 -8.98 -26.62 51.68
CA VAL A 35 -7.58 -27.02 51.86
C VAL A 35 -6.77 -25.79 52.31
N ASP A 36 -6.20 -25.85 53.51
CA ASP A 36 -5.37 -24.77 54.07
C ASP A 36 -3.99 -24.73 53.38
N GLY A 37 -3.91 -24.00 52.27
CA GLY A 37 -2.65 -23.66 51.63
C GLY A 37 -1.90 -22.61 52.44
N LEU A 38 -0.97 -23.04 53.30
CA LEU A 38 0.03 -22.15 53.89
C LEU A 38 0.99 -21.66 52.80
N PHE A 39 0.64 -20.56 52.12
CA PHE A 39 1.56 -19.85 51.23
C PHE A 39 2.69 -19.24 52.05
N ARG A 40 3.93 -19.65 51.78
CA ARG A 40 5.13 -19.01 52.34
C ARG A 40 6.09 -18.67 51.21
N PHE A 41 6.14 -17.40 50.82
CA PHE A 41 7.25 -16.86 50.06
C PHE A 41 8.42 -16.66 51.04
N GLN A 42 9.50 -17.44 50.89
CA GLN A 42 10.76 -17.15 51.58
C GLN A 42 11.82 -16.77 50.54
N LEU A 43 12.17 -15.48 50.54
CA LEU A 43 13.37 -14.97 49.89
C LEU A 43 14.59 -15.44 50.71
N ARG A 44 15.50 -16.21 50.10
CA ARG A 44 16.82 -16.55 50.67
C ARG A 44 17.90 -15.68 50.00
N PRO A 45 19.00 -15.31 50.70
CA PRO A 45 20.09 -14.54 50.10
C PRO A 45 21.10 -15.43 49.33
N PRO A 46 21.75 -14.90 48.27
CA PRO A 46 22.75 -15.58 47.44
C PRO A 46 23.95 -16.18 48.13
N LYS A 47 24.29 -17.41 47.73
CA LYS A 47 25.61 -18.07 47.91
C LYS A 47 26.19 -18.42 46.53
N GLU A 48 27.44 -18.90 46.43
CA GLU A 48 28.25 -19.07 45.18
C GLU A 48 27.59 -19.86 44.03
N ASP A 49 26.39 -20.38 44.28
CA ASP A 49 25.44 -21.15 43.49
C ASP A 49 24.03 -20.47 43.38
N GLU A 50 23.97 -19.14 43.42
CA GLU A 50 22.78 -18.33 43.04
C GLU A 50 23.14 -17.46 41.81
N THR A 51 22.50 -17.63 40.65
CA THR A 51 21.10 -17.28 40.37
C THR A 51 20.84 -15.77 40.48
N GLU A 52 21.74 -14.97 39.92
CA GLU A 52 21.35 -13.70 39.35
C GLU A 52 20.47 -13.97 38.12
N GLU A 53 19.19 -13.61 38.22
CA GLU A 53 18.43 -13.32 37.01
C GLU A 53 18.93 -12.00 36.44
N ILE A 54 19.73 -12.16 35.39
CA ILE A 54 20.07 -11.11 34.44
C ILE A 54 18.75 -10.64 33.81
N GLU A 55 18.52 -9.34 33.81
CA GLU A 55 17.43 -8.70 33.07
C GLU A 55 17.46 -9.20 31.61
N GLY A 56 16.52 -10.08 31.23
CA GLY A 56 16.53 -10.80 29.94
C GLY A 56 16.35 -12.33 29.98
N ILE A 57 16.12 -12.97 31.14
CA ILE A 57 16.02 -14.44 31.23
C ILE A 57 14.55 -14.93 31.16
N HIS A 58 14.31 -15.84 30.21
CA HIS A 58 13.05 -16.56 29.96
C HIS A 58 12.71 -17.56 31.07
N TYR A 59 11.50 -17.50 31.61
CA TYR A 59 10.95 -18.58 32.43
C TYR A 59 10.26 -19.62 31.54
N ARG A 60 10.65 -20.88 31.70
CA ARG A 60 9.93 -22.03 31.15
C ARG A 60 9.03 -22.59 32.24
N MET A 61 7.71 -22.46 32.10
CA MET A 61 6.77 -23.21 32.93
C MET A 61 6.90 -24.70 32.62
N VAL A 62 7.50 -25.44 33.54
CA VAL A 62 7.43 -26.91 33.58
C VAL A 62 6.50 -27.24 34.75
N ILE A 63 5.37 -27.86 34.45
CA ILE A 63 4.51 -28.45 35.48
C ILE A 63 5.32 -29.57 36.12
N ASP A 64 5.82 -29.34 37.34
CA ASP A 64 6.56 -30.36 38.09
C ASP A 64 5.58 -31.36 38.69
N TYR A 65 5.20 -32.34 37.87
CA TYR A 65 4.32 -33.44 38.28
C TYR A 65 4.87 -34.26 39.46
N ASN A 66 6.16 -34.13 39.81
CA ASN A 66 6.75 -34.78 40.99
C ASN A 66 6.37 -34.11 42.32
N ARG A 67 5.62 -33.01 42.29
CA ARG A 67 5.17 -32.24 43.46
C ARG A 67 3.67 -32.32 43.72
N LEU A 68 2.94 -33.08 42.91
CA LEU A 68 1.57 -33.46 43.21
C LEU A 68 1.57 -34.52 44.31
N THR A 69 0.76 -34.33 45.35
CA THR A 69 0.58 -35.33 46.40
C THR A 69 -0.32 -36.44 45.86
N GLU A 70 0.14 -37.70 45.88
CA GLU A 70 -0.69 -38.85 45.49
C GLU A 70 -1.93 -38.94 46.40
N GLY A 71 -3.13 -38.86 45.82
CA GLY A 71 -4.41 -38.94 46.53
C GLY A 71 -5.14 -37.62 46.77
N GLU A 72 -4.63 -36.48 46.27
CA GLU A 72 -5.31 -35.19 46.31
C GLU A 72 -5.85 -34.79 44.93
N ASP A 73 -7.08 -34.27 44.90
CA ASP A 73 -7.72 -33.79 43.68
C ASP A 73 -7.32 -32.32 43.41
N TYR A 74 -6.72 -32.06 42.25
CA TYR A 74 -6.42 -30.72 41.75
C TYR A 74 -7.34 -30.39 40.58
N ASP A 75 -7.89 -29.17 40.54
CA ASP A 75 -8.58 -28.66 39.36
C ASP A 75 -7.59 -27.80 38.56
N ILE A 76 -7.32 -28.22 37.33
CA ILE A 76 -6.59 -27.40 36.36
C ILE A 76 -7.59 -26.41 35.79
N VAL A 77 -7.44 -25.13 36.12
CA VAL A 77 -8.31 -24.08 35.59
C VAL A 77 -7.58 -23.40 34.44
N GLU A 78 -8.12 -23.55 33.24
CA GLU A 78 -7.66 -22.81 32.07
C GLU A 78 -8.21 -21.38 32.15
N ARG A 79 -7.37 -20.45 32.60
CA ARG A 79 -7.68 -19.03 32.55
C ARG A 79 -7.16 -18.53 31.21
N GLY A 80 -8.07 -18.35 30.25
CA GLY A 80 -7.73 -17.82 28.94
C GLY A 80 -7.11 -16.41 29.01
N PRO A 81 -6.74 -15.83 27.86
CA PRO A 81 -6.08 -14.53 27.82
C PRO A 81 -6.88 -13.46 28.56
N TYR A 82 -6.19 -12.56 29.28
CA TYR A 82 -6.78 -11.46 30.05
C TYR A 82 -5.99 -10.17 29.85
N ILE A 83 -6.60 -9.03 30.19
CA ILE A 83 -5.95 -7.71 30.12
C ILE A 83 -5.12 -7.53 31.39
N ALA A 84 -3.79 -7.62 31.27
CA ALA A 84 -2.85 -7.48 32.37
C ALA A 84 -2.54 -6.01 32.69
N VAL A 85 -2.48 -5.15 31.68
CA VAL A 85 -2.22 -3.71 31.82
C VAL A 85 -3.23 -2.93 31.00
N TRP A 86 -3.70 -1.82 31.56
CA TRP A 86 -4.62 -0.88 30.91
C TRP A 86 -4.17 0.56 31.17
N ASN A 87 -3.60 1.19 30.14
CA ASN A 87 -3.07 2.56 30.19
C ASN A 87 -3.89 3.55 29.35
N LEU A 88 -5.00 3.11 28.74
CA LEU A 88 -5.89 4.01 28.01
C LEU A 88 -6.65 4.95 28.96
N PRO A 89 -6.97 6.17 28.53
CA PRO A 89 -7.78 7.10 29.33
C PRO A 89 -9.25 6.64 29.46
N ASP A 90 -9.70 5.80 28.53
CA ASP A 90 -11.03 5.20 28.56
C ASP A 90 -11.11 4.08 29.62
N PRO A 91 -12.29 3.82 30.21
CA PRO A 91 -12.45 2.71 31.14
C PRO A 91 -12.18 1.37 30.44
N GLN A 92 -11.65 0.40 31.19
CA GLN A 92 -11.49 -0.97 30.70
C GLN A 92 -12.86 -1.55 30.30
N PRO A 93 -12.99 -2.17 29.11
CA PRO A 93 -14.26 -2.70 28.65
C PRO A 93 -14.74 -3.83 29.56
N THR A 94 -16.05 -3.87 29.75
CA THR A 94 -16.75 -4.93 30.48
C THR A 94 -16.81 -6.21 29.65
N GLU A 95 -17.06 -7.35 30.31
CA GLU A 95 -17.21 -8.64 29.63
C GLU A 95 -18.34 -8.63 28.59
N GLU A 96 -19.44 -7.94 28.86
CA GLU A 96 -20.55 -7.78 27.92
C GLU A 96 -20.14 -7.02 26.66
N GLU A 97 -19.35 -5.96 26.79
CA GLU A 97 -18.83 -5.19 25.66
C GLU A 97 -17.83 -6.00 24.83
N LEU A 98 -16.97 -6.78 25.50
CA LEU A 98 -16.04 -7.68 24.83
C LEU A 98 -16.79 -8.78 24.06
N LEU A 99 -17.82 -9.40 24.65
CA LEU A 99 -18.63 -10.42 23.99
C LEU A 99 -19.41 -9.84 22.80
N ALA A 100 -20.00 -8.65 22.94
CA ALA A 100 -20.71 -7.98 21.86
C ALA A 100 -19.77 -7.64 20.69
N ALA A 101 -18.57 -7.15 20.98
CA ALA A 101 -17.55 -6.88 19.97
C ALA A 101 -17.02 -8.17 19.32
N TRP A 102 -16.82 -9.24 20.10
CA TRP A 102 -16.43 -10.55 19.58
C TRP A 102 -17.49 -11.11 18.62
N ASP A 103 -18.77 -11.02 18.99
CA ASP A 103 -19.88 -11.47 18.15
C ASP A 103 -19.94 -10.71 16.82
N ALA A 104 -19.52 -9.44 16.78
CA ALA A 104 -19.43 -8.67 15.55
C ALA A 104 -18.29 -9.15 14.62
N ILE A 105 -17.16 -9.62 15.17
CA ILE A 105 -15.93 -9.88 14.41
C ILE A 105 -15.57 -11.35 14.21
N LYS A 106 -16.24 -12.28 14.93
CA LYS A 106 -15.90 -13.71 14.90
C LYS A 106 -16.10 -14.33 13.51
N ASP A 107 -17.10 -13.84 12.78
CA ASP A 107 -17.47 -14.33 11.44
C ASP A 107 -16.90 -13.46 10.32
N MET A 108 -16.17 -12.38 10.64
CA MET A 108 -15.50 -11.57 9.63
C MET A 108 -14.33 -12.35 9.03
N PRO A 109 -14.17 -12.37 7.68
CA PRO A 109 -13.02 -12.99 7.06
C PRO A 109 -11.74 -12.33 7.57
N PRO A 110 -10.63 -13.09 7.70
CA PRO A 110 -9.35 -12.50 8.03
C PRO A 110 -9.02 -11.42 6.99
N GLU A 111 -8.39 -10.33 7.43
CA GLU A 111 -7.92 -9.32 6.50
C GLU A 111 -7.01 -9.97 5.46
N PRO A 112 -7.08 -9.52 4.19
CA PRO A 112 -6.21 -10.05 3.16
C PRO A 112 -4.77 -9.84 3.59
N VAL A 113 -4.03 -10.94 3.69
CA VAL A 113 -2.58 -10.89 3.92
C VAL A 113 -1.98 -10.09 2.76
N PRO A 114 -1.17 -9.05 3.02
CA PRO A 114 -0.50 -8.34 1.94
C PRO A 114 0.30 -9.34 1.09
N PRO A 115 0.30 -9.18 -0.25
CA PRO A 115 0.95 -10.12 -1.15
C PRO A 115 2.41 -10.31 -0.76
N ALA A 116 2.91 -11.54 -0.93
CA ALA A 116 4.29 -11.84 -0.64
C ALA A 116 5.22 -10.95 -1.48
N GLU A 117 6.42 -10.65 -0.98
CA GLU A 117 7.36 -9.78 -1.70
C GLU A 117 7.66 -10.29 -3.11
N ALA A 118 7.74 -11.61 -3.30
CA ALA A 118 7.89 -12.25 -4.60
C ALA A 118 6.73 -11.93 -5.57
N GLU A 119 5.48 -11.89 -5.09
CA GLU A 119 4.32 -11.54 -5.91
C GLU A 119 4.34 -10.06 -6.28
N ARG A 120 4.74 -9.19 -5.34
CA ARG A 120 4.91 -7.76 -5.62
C ARG A 120 5.98 -7.50 -6.67
N ILE A 121 7.09 -8.24 -6.62
CA ILE A 121 8.17 -8.14 -7.62
C ILE A 121 7.66 -8.61 -8.98
N ALA A 122 6.95 -9.74 -9.05
CA ALA A 122 6.41 -10.25 -10.32
C ALA A 122 5.43 -9.26 -10.97
N VAL A 123 4.57 -8.62 -10.18
CA VAL A 123 3.67 -7.56 -10.66
C VAL A 123 4.48 -6.35 -11.15
N LEU A 124 5.45 -5.90 -10.37
CA LEU A 124 6.28 -4.74 -10.74
C LEU A 124 7.09 -4.97 -12.03
N GLU A 125 7.64 -6.17 -12.21
CA GLU A 125 8.34 -6.55 -13.44
C GLU A 125 7.40 -6.51 -14.65
N THR A 126 6.18 -7.03 -14.49
CA THR A 126 5.15 -7.01 -15.53
C THR A 126 4.75 -5.58 -15.89
N ASP A 127 4.50 -4.73 -14.90
CA ASP A 127 4.14 -3.32 -15.08
C ASP A 127 5.28 -2.52 -15.74
N SER A 128 6.52 -2.82 -15.35
CA SER A 128 7.73 -2.23 -15.95
C SER A 128 7.86 -2.58 -17.43
N ILE A 129 7.64 -3.86 -17.80
CA ILE A 129 7.65 -4.30 -19.20
C ILE A 129 6.54 -3.59 -19.98
N HIS A 130 5.32 -3.53 -19.45
CA HIS A 130 4.21 -2.82 -20.11
C HIS A 130 4.50 -1.35 -20.33
N THR A 131 5.09 -0.69 -19.34
CA THR A 131 5.49 0.71 -19.44
C THR A 131 6.54 0.91 -20.53
N MET A 132 7.55 0.04 -20.60
CA MET A 132 8.58 0.09 -21.64
C MET A 132 8.00 -0.11 -23.04
N ILE A 133 7.05 -1.03 -23.21
CA ILE A 133 6.33 -1.24 -24.47
C ILE A 133 5.57 0.03 -24.86
N ALA A 134 4.76 0.59 -23.96
CA ALA A 134 3.98 1.80 -24.24
C ALA A 134 4.87 3.00 -24.61
N VAL A 135 6.01 3.17 -23.94
CA VAL A 135 7.00 4.21 -24.28
C VAL A 135 7.58 3.99 -25.68
N THR A 136 7.88 2.74 -26.04
CA THR A 136 8.42 2.39 -27.36
C THR A 136 7.40 2.68 -28.45
N GLU A 137 6.15 2.26 -28.27
CA GLU A 137 5.05 2.53 -29.21
C GLU A 137 4.81 4.03 -29.39
N ALA A 138 4.84 4.80 -28.31
CA ALA A 138 4.72 6.26 -28.38
C ALA A 138 5.87 6.91 -29.14
N PHE A 139 7.10 6.42 -28.94
CA PHE A 139 8.28 6.91 -29.67
C PHE A 139 8.20 6.61 -31.18
N GLU A 140 7.79 5.40 -31.55
CA GLU A 140 7.60 5.01 -32.95
C GLU A 140 6.51 5.85 -33.63
N ALA A 141 5.38 6.06 -32.96
CA ALA A 141 4.30 6.92 -33.45
C ALA A 141 4.77 8.36 -33.67
N GLN A 142 5.58 8.89 -32.76
CA GLN A 142 6.14 10.23 -32.89
C GLN A 142 7.09 10.34 -34.09
N GLN A 143 7.98 9.37 -34.28
CA GLN A 143 8.90 9.36 -35.41
C GLN A 143 8.16 9.29 -36.75
N ALA A 144 7.09 8.49 -36.84
CA ALA A 144 6.25 8.42 -38.03
C ALA A 144 5.56 9.77 -38.31
N ALA A 145 5.01 10.42 -37.28
CA ALA A 145 4.38 11.73 -37.40
C ALA A 145 5.38 12.83 -37.83
N ASP A 146 6.61 12.80 -37.31
CA ASP A 146 7.68 13.72 -37.74
C ASP A 146 8.06 13.52 -39.20
N GLY A 147 8.15 12.27 -39.65
CA GLY A 147 8.37 11.94 -41.06
C GLY A 147 7.28 12.50 -41.96
N GLN A 148 6.02 12.34 -41.58
CA GLN A 148 4.87 12.90 -42.31
C GLN A 148 4.90 14.44 -42.34
N ARG A 149 5.11 15.09 -41.19
CA ARG A 149 5.24 16.56 -41.13
C ARG A 149 6.35 17.07 -42.03
N GLY A 150 7.50 16.39 -42.09
CA GLY A 150 8.60 16.75 -42.99
C GLY A 150 8.22 16.65 -44.47
N GLN A 151 7.48 15.59 -44.84
CA GLN A 151 6.97 15.42 -46.21
C GLN A 151 5.95 16.50 -46.57
N GLU A 152 5.00 16.79 -45.68
CA GLU A 152 4.00 17.85 -45.87
C GLU A 152 4.65 19.24 -46.00
N ALA A 153 5.64 19.54 -45.16
CA ALA A 153 6.40 20.79 -45.24
C ALA A 153 7.13 20.93 -46.59
N THR A 154 7.76 19.84 -47.05
CA THR A 154 8.42 19.82 -48.37
C THR A 154 7.41 20.01 -49.51
N SER A 155 6.28 19.31 -49.46
CA SER A 155 5.21 19.44 -50.45
C SER A 155 4.64 20.87 -50.49
N THR A 156 4.45 21.49 -49.32
CA THR A 156 3.96 22.87 -49.22
C THR A 156 4.96 23.86 -49.82
N MET A 157 6.26 23.67 -49.57
CA MET A 157 7.31 24.51 -50.14
C MET A 157 7.39 24.39 -51.67
N LEU A 158 7.24 23.18 -52.21
CA LEU A 158 7.17 22.95 -53.65
C LEU A 158 5.94 23.64 -54.26
N ALA A 159 4.75 23.44 -53.68
CA ALA A 159 3.53 24.08 -54.15
C ALA A 159 3.61 25.62 -54.10
N LEU A 160 4.25 26.19 -53.07
CA LEU A 160 4.48 27.62 -52.97
C LEU A 160 5.43 28.11 -54.08
N THR A 161 6.48 27.34 -54.38
CA THR A 161 7.42 27.65 -55.47
C THR A 161 6.72 27.65 -56.82
N GLU A 162 5.91 26.62 -57.10
CA GLU A 162 5.10 26.53 -58.31
C GLU A 162 4.11 27.72 -58.43
N ALA A 163 3.47 28.10 -57.33
CA ALA A 163 2.58 29.26 -57.31
C ALA A 163 3.32 30.58 -57.61
N TYR A 164 4.54 30.76 -57.10
CA TYR A 164 5.36 31.93 -57.42
C TYR A 164 5.73 31.98 -58.90
N GLU A 165 6.10 30.84 -59.51
CA GLU A 165 6.39 30.78 -60.95
C GLU A 165 5.17 31.16 -61.80
N ILE A 166 3.98 30.69 -61.43
CA ILE A 166 2.73 31.06 -62.11
C ILE A 166 2.46 32.56 -61.99
N ILE A 167 2.66 33.15 -60.81
CA ILE A 167 2.44 34.60 -60.60
C ILE A 167 3.39 35.41 -61.48
N LEU A 168 4.66 35.03 -61.57
CA LEU A 168 5.62 35.70 -62.44
C LEU A 168 5.21 35.61 -63.92
N GLN A 169 4.80 34.43 -64.38
CA GLN A 169 4.29 34.25 -65.74
C GLN A 169 3.04 35.10 -66.01
N GLN A 170 2.14 35.23 -65.03
CA GLN A 170 0.97 36.09 -65.12
C GLN A 170 1.35 37.58 -65.20
N GLN A 171 2.36 38.02 -64.45
CA GLN A 171 2.87 39.39 -64.54
C GLN A 171 3.44 39.70 -65.93
N ASP A 172 4.22 38.79 -66.51
CA ASP A 172 4.77 38.95 -67.86
C ASP A 172 3.66 39.03 -68.92
N THR A 173 2.63 38.18 -68.80
CA THR A 173 1.48 38.22 -69.72
C THR A 173 0.66 39.50 -69.56
N MET A 174 0.45 39.97 -68.33
CA MET A 174 -0.21 41.27 -68.10
C MET A 174 0.59 42.42 -68.70
N ALA A 175 1.92 42.45 -68.51
CA ALA A 175 2.78 43.47 -69.09
C ALA A 175 2.69 43.47 -70.63
N ALA A 176 2.73 42.30 -71.26
CA ALA A 176 2.57 42.17 -72.71
C ALA A 176 1.19 42.65 -73.20
N LEU A 177 0.12 42.33 -72.45
CA LEU A 177 -1.23 42.79 -72.77
C LEU A 177 -1.35 44.31 -72.65
N MET A 178 -0.82 44.92 -71.58
CA MET A 178 -0.82 46.38 -71.40
C MET A 178 -0.11 47.08 -72.55
N ALA A 179 1.10 46.63 -72.92
CA ALA A 179 1.85 47.20 -74.03
C ALA A 179 1.08 47.10 -75.37
N ARG A 180 0.33 46.02 -75.57
CA ARG A 180 -0.51 45.84 -76.76
C ARG A 180 -1.73 46.77 -76.75
N VAL A 181 -2.36 46.99 -75.60
CA VAL A 181 -3.47 47.94 -75.46
C VAL A 181 -3.00 49.35 -75.76
N GLU A 182 -1.89 49.80 -75.16
CA GLU A 182 -1.30 51.12 -75.44
C GLU A 182 -1.01 51.32 -76.93
N ALA A 183 -0.45 50.31 -77.60
CA ALA A 183 -0.17 50.37 -79.03
C ALA A 183 -1.46 50.49 -79.88
N LEU A 184 -2.56 49.85 -79.46
CA LEU A 184 -3.85 49.95 -80.14
C LEU A 184 -4.50 51.32 -79.90
N GLU A 185 -4.47 51.83 -78.68
CA GLU A 185 -4.97 53.17 -78.34
C GLU A 185 -4.23 54.28 -79.08
N ALA A 186 -2.90 54.18 -79.20
CA ALA A 186 -2.11 55.12 -80.01
C ALA A 186 -2.51 55.10 -81.49
N LYS A 187 -2.93 53.94 -82.01
CA LYS A 187 -3.34 53.79 -83.41
C LYS A 187 -4.74 54.36 -83.67
N THR A 188 -5.66 54.29 -82.69
CA THR A 188 -7.03 54.79 -82.82
C THR A 188 -7.17 56.27 -82.43
N GLY A 189 -6.32 56.80 -81.54
CA GLY A 189 -6.31 58.21 -81.14
C GLY A 189 -5.69 59.18 -82.17
N GLY A 190 -5.03 58.67 -83.21
CA GLY A 190 -4.43 59.48 -84.29
C GLY A 190 -5.38 59.84 -85.44
N GLU A 191 -6.65 59.46 -85.39
CA GLU A 191 -7.66 59.68 -86.44
C GLU A 191 -8.77 60.69 -86.07
N SER A 192 -8.55 61.58 -85.09
CA SER A 192 -9.47 62.71 -84.79
C SER A 192 -8.90 64.07 -85.15
#